data_AF-A0A965MXZ1-F1
#
_entry.id   AF-A0A965MXZ1-F1
#
_cell.length_a   1.000
_cell.length_b   1.000
_cell.length_c   1.000
_cell.angle_alpha   90.00
_cell.angle_beta   90.00
_cell.angle_gamma   90.00
#
_symmetry.space_group_name_H-M   'P 1'
#
loop_
_entity.id
_entity.type
_entity.pdbx_description
1 polymer ?
#
loop_
_entity_poly.entity_id
_entity_poly.type
_entity_poly.pdbx_seq_one_letter_code
_entity_poly.pdbx_strand_id
1 'polypeptide(L)'
;RIPIWQKPWRDGLQGTVDALRALAITPVLVEDTPFPGQDVPTCLSKNVTSVTACNITVNSAFRADMLQVRDDFEANGVPVLRSRQWFCAESLCPAVVGNPRTGMVGDRA
;
A
#
# COMPACT_ATOMS: atom_id res chain seq x y z
N ARG A 1 -15.60 18.21 3.74
CA ARG A 1 -14.35 17.41 3.61
C ARG A 1 -13.38 18.25 2.79
N ILE A 2 -12.20 18.59 3.31
CA ILE A 2 -11.24 19.49 2.61
C ILE A 2 -10.76 18.78 1.31
N PRO A 3 -10.81 19.44 0.14
CA PRO A 3 -10.28 18.92 -1.12
C PRO A 3 -8.81 18.49 -0.97
N ILE A 4 -8.39 17.45 -1.69
CA ILE A 4 -7.04 16.90 -1.59
C ILE A 4 -5.94 17.95 -1.84
N TRP A 5 -6.21 18.88 -2.77
CA TRP A 5 -5.36 20.02 -3.12
C TRP A 5 -5.18 21.07 -2.03
N GLN A 6 -6.04 21.07 -1.00
CA GLN A 6 -5.99 21.99 0.13
C GLN A 6 -5.45 21.30 1.40
N LYS A 7 -4.93 20.07 1.30
CA LYS A 7 -4.38 19.37 2.46
C LYS A 7 -2.92 19.78 2.68
N PRO A 8 -2.54 20.25 3.88
CA PRO A 8 -1.18 20.72 4.15
C PRO A 8 -0.07 19.69 3.87
N TRP A 9 -0.37 18.39 4.05
CA TRP A 9 0.60 17.34 3.78
C TRP A 9 0.97 17.25 2.28
N ARG A 10 0.04 17.57 1.38
CA ARG A 10 0.28 17.55 -0.07
C ARG A 10 1.25 18.66 -0.46
N ASP A 11 1.05 19.84 0.11
CA ASP A 11 1.94 21.00 -0.11
C ASP A 11 3.33 20.73 0.48
N GLY A 12 3.40 20.12 1.67
CA GLY A 12 4.67 19.67 2.26
C GLY A 12 5.39 18.64 1.41
N LEU A 13 4.66 17.70 0.79
CA LEU A 13 5.24 16.72 -0.13
C LEU A 13 5.80 17.41 -1.40
N GLN A 14 5.06 18.36 -1.97
CA GLN A 14 5.53 19.14 -3.11
C GLN A 14 6.81 19.92 -2.77
N GLY A 15 6.82 20.61 -1.61
CA GLY A 15 8.01 21.33 -1.15
C GLY A 15 9.23 20.41 -0.94
N THR A 16 9.00 19.17 -0.51
CA THR A 16 10.07 18.15 -0.41
C THR A 16 10.63 17.76 -1.78
N VAL A 17 9.75 17.53 -2.75
CA VAL A 17 10.14 17.22 -4.14
C VAL A 17 10.94 18.37 -4.75
N ASP A 18 10.49 19.60 -4.57
CA ASP A 18 11.14 20.79 -5.10
C ASP A 18 12.52 21.00 -4.48
N ALA A 19 12.64 20.81 -3.15
CA ALA A 19 13.92 20.88 -2.46
C ALA A 19 14.92 19.82 -2.95
N LEU A 20 14.47 18.58 -3.20
CA LEU A 20 15.34 17.53 -3.75
C LEU A 20 15.81 17.87 -5.18
N ARG A 21 14.89 18.36 -6.03
CA ARG A 21 15.22 18.78 -7.40
C ARG A 21 16.21 19.96 -7.43
N ALA A 22 16.06 20.92 -6.51
CA ALA A 22 16.99 22.04 -6.38
C ALA A 22 18.43 21.61 -6.04
N LEU A 23 18.58 20.45 -5.38
CA LEU A 23 19.87 19.82 -5.08
C LEU A 23 20.37 18.87 -6.19
N ALA A 24 19.74 18.88 -7.37
CA ALA A 24 19.99 17.94 -8.46
C ALA A 24 19.83 16.46 -8.08
N ILE A 25 19.01 16.16 -7.06
CA ILE A 25 18.61 14.80 -6.70
C ILE A 25 17.34 14.45 -7.48
N THR A 26 17.28 13.25 -8.03
CA THR A 26 16.06 12.74 -8.69
C THR A 26 15.14 12.09 -7.65
N PRO A 27 14.04 12.75 -7.23
CA PRO A 27 13.09 12.14 -6.31
C PRO A 27 12.31 11.01 -7.00
N VAL A 28 12.03 9.94 -6.27
CA VAL A 28 11.09 8.90 -6.68
C VAL A 28 10.00 8.82 -5.62
N LEU A 29 8.75 9.01 -6.03
CA LEU A 29 7.60 8.88 -5.14
C LEU A 29 7.24 7.40 -5.02
N VAL A 30 7.14 6.91 -3.79
CA VAL A 30 6.69 5.53 -3.52
C VAL A 30 5.19 5.54 -3.27
N GLU A 31 4.45 4.74 -4.05
CA GLU A 31 3.02 4.53 -3.85
C GLU A 31 2.72 3.95 -2.46
N ASP A 32 1.68 4.47 -1.82
CA ASP A 32 1.25 4.01 -0.49
C ASP A 32 0.89 2.52 -0.50
N THR A 33 1.06 1.87 0.65
CA THR A 33 0.71 0.47 0.81
C THR A 33 -0.81 0.27 0.89
N PRO A 34 -1.33 -0.91 0.53
CA PRO A 34 -2.76 -1.19 0.63
C PRO A 34 -3.24 -1.04 2.07
N PHE A 35 -4.30 -0.27 2.28
CA PHE A 35 -4.93 -0.05 3.58
C PHE A 35 -6.10 -1.05 3.77
N PRO A 36 -6.01 -1.99 4.72
CA PRO A 36 -7.00 -3.06 4.85
C PRO A 36 -8.33 -2.65 5.46
N GLY A 37 -8.42 -1.48 6.09
CA GLY A 37 -9.65 -1.04 6.78
C GLY A 37 -10.06 -1.91 7.98
N GLN A 38 -9.24 -2.91 8.32
CA GLN A 38 -9.43 -3.84 9.43
C GLN A 38 -8.08 -4.11 10.12
N ASP A 39 -8.15 -4.56 11.37
CA ASP A 39 -6.99 -5.07 12.09
C ASP A 39 -6.62 -6.47 11.57
N VAL A 40 -5.63 -6.53 10.68
CA VAL A 40 -5.19 -7.76 10.04
C VAL A 40 -4.68 -8.80 11.07
N PRO A 41 -3.85 -8.45 12.07
CA PRO A 41 -3.44 -9.39 13.11
C PRO A 41 -4.61 -10.04 13.86
N THR A 42 -5.63 -9.26 14.22
CA THR A 42 -6.84 -9.73 14.90
C THR A 42 -7.68 -10.63 13.99
N CYS A 43 -7.76 -10.32 12.70
CA CYS A 43 -8.41 -11.20 11.74
C CYS A 43 -7.67 -12.55 11.61
N LEU A 44 -6.34 -12.51 11.49
CA LEU A 44 -5.51 -13.70 11.34
C LEU A 44 -5.57 -14.61 12.57
N SER A 45 -5.56 -14.04 13.79
CA SER A 45 -5.67 -14.82 15.03
C SER A 45 -7.01 -15.53 15.18
N LYS A 46 -8.09 -14.98 14.61
CA LYS A 46 -9.41 -15.62 14.55
C LYS A 46 -9.53 -16.66 13.41
N ASN A 47 -8.71 -16.54 12.37
CA ASN A 47 -8.79 -17.36 11.15
C ASN A 47 -7.48 -18.12 10.87
N VAL A 48 -6.88 -18.72 11.91
CA VAL A 48 -5.57 -19.41 11.81
C VAL A 48 -5.53 -20.54 10.77
N THR A 49 -6.67 -21.17 10.48
CA THR A 49 -6.78 -22.24 9.48
C THR A 49 -7.02 -21.70 8.06
N SER A 50 -7.52 -20.47 7.93
CA SER A 50 -7.92 -19.87 6.65
C SER A 50 -7.59 -18.38 6.61
N VAL A 51 -6.31 -18.07 6.36
CA VAL A 51 -5.82 -16.68 6.26
C VAL A 51 -6.46 -15.90 5.11
N THR A 52 -7.02 -16.60 4.12
CA THR A 52 -7.70 -15.97 2.97
C THR A 52 -8.99 -15.25 3.35
N ALA A 53 -9.59 -15.59 4.50
CA ALA A 53 -10.73 -14.87 5.05
C ALA A 53 -10.40 -13.40 5.41
N CYS A 54 -9.12 -13.08 5.56
CA CYS A 54 -8.63 -11.73 5.86
C CYS A 54 -8.20 -10.94 4.63
N ASN A 55 -8.34 -11.53 3.43
CA ASN A 55 -8.00 -10.85 2.18
C ASN A 55 -8.99 -9.72 1.88
N ILE A 56 -8.50 -8.69 1.20
CA ILE A 56 -9.30 -7.54 0.78
C ILE A 56 -9.26 -7.38 -0.74
N THR A 57 -10.25 -6.70 -1.32
CA THR A 57 -10.22 -6.38 -2.74
C THR A 57 -9.31 -5.18 -3.02
N VAL A 58 -8.71 -5.12 -4.21
CA VAL A 58 -7.87 -3.97 -4.62
C VAL A 58 -8.66 -2.66 -4.53
N ASN A 59 -9.95 -2.67 -4.91
CA ASN A 59 -10.81 -1.48 -4.89
C ASN A 59 -11.06 -0.94 -3.47
N SER A 60 -11.11 -1.83 -2.46
CA SER A 60 -11.24 -1.44 -1.07
C SER A 60 -9.91 -1.05 -0.42
N ALA A 61 -8.79 -1.43 -1.02
CA ALA A 61 -7.47 -1.32 -0.40
C ALA A 61 -6.80 0.05 -0.60
N PHE A 62 -7.23 0.83 -1.60
CA PHE A 62 -6.64 2.12 -1.89
C PHE A 62 -7.68 3.23 -1.80
N ARG A 63 -7.33 4.31 -1.10
CA ARG A 63 -8.19 5.49 -1.04
C ARG A 63 -8.03 6.32 -2.31
N ALA A 64 -9.15 6.70 -2.92
CA ALA A 64 -9.16 7.48 -4.17
C ALA A 64 -8.39 8.80 -4.08
N ASP A 65 -8.36 9.43 -2.91
CA ASP A 65 -7.63 10.68 -2.70
C ASP A 65 -6.10 10.49 -2.75
N MET A 66 -5.59 9.38 -2.24
CA MET A 66 -4.15 9.04 -2.33
C MET A 66 -3.75 8.67 -3.76
N LEU A 67 -4.62 7.94 -4.48
CA LEU A 67 -4.41 7.59 -5.89
C LEU A 67 -4.34 8.87 -6.75
N GLN A 68 -5.23 9.83 -6.50
CA GLN A 68 -5.23 11.11 -7.19
C GLN A 68 -3.90 11.86 -6.98
N VAL A 69 -3.42 11.98 -5.74
CA VAL A 69 -2.14 12.68 -5.47
C VAL A 69 -0.98 12.02 -6.21
N ARG A 70 -0.88 10.69 -6.13
CA ARG A 70 0.15 9.93 -6.86
C ARG A 70 0.12 10.25 -8.36
N ASP A 71 -1.06 10.22 -8.97
CA ASP A 71 -1.22 10.48 -10.41
C ASP A 71 -0.89 11.94 -10.77
N ASP A 72 -1.22 12.90 -9.89
CA ASP A 72 -0.85 14.30 -10.07
C ASP A 72 0.68 14.49 -10.07
N PHE A 73 1.39 13.82 -9.16
CA PHE A 73 2.86 13.89 -9.10
C PHE A 73 3.52 13.21 -10.31
N GLU A 74 2.96 12.10 -10.77
CA GLU A 74 3.43 11.41 -11.99
C GLU A 74 3.23 12.29 -13.23
N ALA A 75 2.07 12.92 -13.37
CA ALA A 75 1.78 13.87 -14.44
C ALA A 75 2.72 15.09 -14.42
N ASN A 76 3.22 15.49 -13.24
CA ASN A 76 4.21 16.55 -13.06
C ASN A 76 5.68 16.05 -13.17
N GLY A 77 5.89 14.87 -13.76
CA GLY A 77 7.21 14.33 -14.08
C GLY A 77 8.00 13.84 -12.87
N VAL A 78 7.34 13.50 -11.76
CA VAL A 78 7.99 12.76 -10.67
C VAL A 78 7.84 11.26 -10.94
N PRO A 79 8.94 10.51 -11.08
CA PRO A 79 8.87 9.05 -11.20
C PRO A 79 8.13 8.44 -10.01
N VAL A 80 7.16 7.56 -10.29
CA VAL A 80 6.39 6.84 -9.26
C VAL A 80 6.76 5.37 -9.26
N LEU A 81 7.16 4.87 -8.10
CA LEU A 81 7.30 3.45 -7.84
C LEU A 81 5.94 2.88 -7.40
N ARG A 82 5.37 2.01 -8.24
CA ARG A 82 4.08 1.34 -7.99
C ARG A 82 4.28 0.11 -7.10
N SER A 83 3.94 0.23 -5.82
CA SER A 83 4.13 -0.82 -4.80
C SER A 83 2.98 -1.82 -4.79
N ARG A 84 1.81 -1.51 -5.40
CA ARG A 84 0.62 -2.39 -5.44
C ARG A 84 0.94 -3.83 -5.81
N GLN A 85 1.76 -4.04 -6.84
CA GLN A 85 2.09 -5.36 -7.36
C GLN A 85 2.89 -6.24 -6.40
N TRP A 86 3.48 -5.67 -5.35
CA TRP A 86 4.19 -6.42 -4.32
C TRP A 86 3.25 -6.97 -3.24
N PHE A 87 2.11 -6.31 -3.04
CA PHE A 87 1.16 -6.64 -1.98
C PHE A 87 -0.12 -7.28 -2.50
N CYS A 88 -0.49 -7.01 -3.76
CA CYS A 88 -1.76 -7.43 -4.33
C CYS A 88 -1.56 -8.21 -5.64
N ALA A 89 -2.38 -9.25 -5.81
CA ALA A 89 -2.67 -9.83 -7.11
C ALA A 89 -3.61 -8.90 -7.91
N GLU A 90 -4.07 -9.36 -9.08
CA GLU A 90 -4.89 -8.53 -10.00
C GLU A 90 -6.12 -7.91 -9.34
N SER A 91 -6.89 -8.70 -8.58
CA SER A 91 -8.17 -8.28 -7.98
C SER A 91 -8.19 -8.32 -6.45
N LEU A 92 -7.20 -8.97 -5.83
CA LEU A 92 -7.18 -9.26 -4.41
C LEU A 92 -5.82 -8.92 -3.77
N CYS A 93 -5.85 -8.28 -2.61
CA CYS A 93 -4.69 -8.07 -1.76
C CYS A 93 -4.72 -9.12 -0.63
N PRO A 94 -3.87 -10.16 -0.70
CA PRO A 94 -3.80 -11.15 0.36
C PRO A 94 -3.27 -10.54 1.67
N ALA A 95 -3.79 -11.01 2.80
CA ALA A 95 -3.31 -10.61 4.12
C ALA A 95 -1.87 -11.08 4.42
N VAL A 96 -1.42 -12.13 3.72
CA VAL A 96 -0.07 -12.70 3.83
C VAL A 96 0.42 -13.02 2.42
N VAL A 97 1.55 -12.43 2.02
CA VAL A 97 2.26 -12.77 0.77
C VAL A 97 3.43 -13.67 1.13
N GLY A 98 3.38 -14.92 0.67
CA GLY A 98 4.37 -15.95 1.00
C GLY A 98 4.09 -16.62 2.35
N ASN A 99 3.76 -17.91 2.30
CA ASN A 99 3.91 -18.79 3.45
C ASN A 99 4.29 -20.20 2.96
N PRO A 100 5.53 -20.68 3.15
CA PRO A 100 5.73 -22.11 3.27
C PRO A 100 5.09 -22.50 4.61
N ARG A 101 3.89 -23.08 4.58
CA ARG A 101 3.51 -23.94 5.71
C ARG A 101 4.46 -25.13 5.69
N THR A 102 5.64 -24.99 6.29
CA THR A 102 6.29 -26.15 6.93
C THR A 102 5.44 -26.43 8.15
N GLY A 103 4.38 -27.22 7.95
CA GLY A 103 3.71 -27.85 9.05
C GLY A 103 4.76 -28.70 9.76
N MET A 104 5.07 -28.37 11.01
CA MET A 104 5.46 -29.42 11.95
C MET A 104 4.24 -30.30 12.13
N VAL A 105 4.10 -31.30 11.24
CA VAL A 105 3.38 -32.52 11.56
C VAL A 105 4.14 -33.07 12.76
N GLY A 106 3.57 -32.89 13.95
CA GLY A 106 3.98 -33.66 15.10
C GLY A 106 3.67 -35.12 14.79
N ASP A 107 4.70 -35.86 14.38
CA ASP A 107 4.66 -37.32 14.37
C ASP A 107 4.35 -37.77 15.80
N ARG A 108 3.10 -38.16 16.04
CA ARG A 108 2.78 -39.09 17.10
C ARG A 108 3.11 -40.48 16.57
N ALA A 109 4.21 -41.04 17.06
CA ALA A 109 4.46 -42.47 17.17
C ALA A 109 5.21 -42.72 18.48
#